data_AF-A0A435GEK2-F1
#
_entry.id   AF-A0A435GEK2-F1
#
_cell.length_a   1.000
_cell.length_b   1.000
_cell.length_c   1.000
_cell.angle_alpha   90.00
_cell.angle_beta   90.00
_cell.angle_gamma   90.00
#
_symmetry.space_group_name_H-M   'P 1'
#
loop_
_entity.id
_entity.type
_entity.pdbx_description
1 polymer ?
#
loop_
_entity_poly.entity_id
_entity_poly.type
_entity_poly.pdbx_seq_one_letter_code
_entity_poly.pdbx_strand_id
1 'polypeptide(L)'
;MQRGGVDAYGQTPERKISDGDGMPCRHCLKNIGAGDAYLVLAYRPFPELQPYAETGPIFLHAEACDRAAESEALPEILESPDYIVRGYGRDDRIVYGSGGVISTGDITGRAKTLLESDEIAYIHVRSARNNCYQCRIERA
;
A
#
# COMPACT_ATOMS: atom_id res chain seq x y z
N MET A 1 12.46 -0.83 -9.89
CA MET A 1 11.91 -2.20 -9.90
C MET A 1 11.62 -2.69 -11.31
N GLN A 2 10.64 -2.12 -12.04
CA GLN A 2 10.31 -2.50 -13.44
C GLN A 2 11.49 -2.46 -14.43
N ARG A 3 12.54 -1.68 -14.12
CA ARG A 3 13.78 -1.57 -14.91
C ARG A 3 14.93 -2.48 -14.41
N GLY A 4 14.63 -3.58 -13.70
CA GLY A 4 15.65 -4.53 -13.21
C GLY A 4 16.34 -4.13 -11.90
N GLY A 5 15.63 -3.46 -10.99
CA GLY A 5 16.15 -3.15 -9.65
C GLY A 5 15.94 -4.28 -8.64
N VAL A 6 16.70 -4.29 -7.55
CA VAL A 6 16.53 -5.21 -6.41
C VAL A 6 15.53 -4.68 -5.39
N ASP A 7 14.90 -5.57 -4.64
CA ASP A 7 13.89 -5.25 -3.63
C ASP A 7 14.48 -4.75 -2.29
N ALA A 8 13.63 -4.55 -1.28
CA ALA A 8 14.05 -4.05 0.03
C ALA A 8 15.04 -4.98 0.77
N TYR A 9 15.15 -6.24 0.35
CA TYR A 9 16.09 -7.23 0.89
C TYR A 9 17.29 -7.47 -0.05
N GLY A 10 17.44 -6.68 -1.11
CA GLY A 10 18.51 -6.85 -2.09
C GLY A 10 18.29 -8.05 -3.02
N GLN A 11 17.09 -8.60 -3.10
CA GLN A 11 16.76 -9.73 -3.96
C GLN A 11 16.18 -9.27 -5.29
N THR A 12 16.32 -10.10 -6.32
CA THR A 12 15.67 -9.84 -7.61
C THR A 12 14.17 -10.13 -7.48
N PRO A 13 13.27 -9.21 -7.88
CA PRO A 13 11.83 -9.44 -7.87
C PRO A 13 11.43 -10.70 -8.65
N GLU A 14 10.52 -11.51 -8.09
CA GLU A 14 9.97 -12.67 -8.79
C GLU A 14 9.06 -12.21 -9.92
N ARG A 15 9.23 -12.76 -11.13
CA ARG A 15 8.32 -12.52 -12.25
C ARG A 15 7.29 -13.64 -12.34
N LYS A 16 6.01 -13.28 -12.45
CA LYS A 16 4.87 -14.20 -12.57
C LYS A 16 3.90 -13.71 -13.64
N ILE A 17 2.96 -14.56 -14.04
CA ILE A 17 1.85 -14.23 -14.94
C ILE A 17 0.58 -14.22 -14.12
N SER A 18 -0.22 -13.16 -14.25
CA SER A 18 -1.50 -13.02 -13.54
C SER A 18 -2.54 -13.97 -14.14
N ASP A 19 -3.29 -14.66 -13.30
CA ASP A 19 -4.48 -15.43 -13.67
C ASP A 19 -5.72 -14.54 -13.85
N GLY A 20 -5.64 -13.28 -13.41
CA GLY A 20 -6.75 -12.32 -13.44
C GLY A 20 -7.45 -12.16 -12.09
N ASP A 21 -7.03 -12.86 -11.03
CA ASP A 21 -7.66 -12.82 -9.70
C ASP A 21 -7.26 -11.58 -8.88
N GLY A 22 -7.24 -10.41 -9.52
CA GLY A 22 -7.17 -9.12 -8.83
C GLY A 22 -5.81 -8.83 -8.18
N MET A 23 -4.70 -9.17 -8.83
CA MET A 23 -3.36 -8.84 -8.31
C MET A 23 -3.15 -7.32 -8.28
N PRO A 24 -3.04 -6.68 -7.10
CA PRO A 24 -3.12 -5.22 -7.00
C PRO A 24 -1.77 -4.56 -7.30
N CYS A 25 -1.65 -3.86 -8.43
CA CYS A 25 -0.43 -3.13 -8.75
C CYS A 25 -0.28 -1.91 -7.85
N ARG A 26 0.76 -1.90 -7.01
CA ARG A 26 1.04 -0.81 -6.07
C ARG A 26 1.41 0.52 -6.75
N HIS A 27 1.87 0.51 -8.01
CA HIS A 27 2.32 1.72 -8.70
C HIS A 27 1.16 2.52 -9.31
N CYS A 28 0.33 1.86 -10.11
CA CYS A 28 -0.82 2.49 -10.77
C CYS A 28 -2.11 2.41 -9.94
N LEU A 29 -2.11 1.66 -8.83
CA LEU A 29 -3.27 1.42 -7.97
C LEU A 29 -4.48 0.82 -8.71
N LYS A 30 -4.20 -0.02 -9.71
CA LYS A 30 -5.16 -0.83 -10.47
C LYS A 30 -4.80 -2.30 -10.41
N ASN A 31 -5.75 -3.18 -10.71
CA ASN A 31 -5.50 -4.61 -10.80
C ASN A 31 -4.75 -4.98 -12.09
N ILE A 32 -3.88 -5.98 -11.99
CA ILE A 32 -3.11 -6.53 -13.12
C ILE A 32 -4.00 -7.52 -13.89
N GLY A 33 -4.14 -7.32 -15.19
CA GLY A 33 -5.00 -8.13 -16.05
C GLY A 33 -4.54 -9.59 -16.20
N ALA A 34 -5.48 -10.48 -16.49
CA ALA A 34 -5.18 -11.88 -16.80
C ALA A 34 -4.20 -11.98 -17.98
N GLY A 35 -3.17 -12.82 -17.86
CA GLY A 35 -2.12 -12.98 -18.86
C GLY A 35 -0.99 -11.94 -18.80
N ASP A 36 -1.17 -10.85 -18.06
CA ASP A 36 -0.12 -9.85 -17.89
C ASP A 36 0.96 -10.34 -16.93
N ALA A 37 2.21 -10.01 -17.26
CA ALA A 37 3.33 -10.28 -16.37
C ALA A 37 3.40 -9.27 -15.24
N TYR A 38 3.70 -9.75 -14.04
CA TYR A 38 3.89 -8.93 -12.85
C TYR A 38 5.10 -9.34 -12.03
N LEU A 39 5.50 -8.45 -11.13
CA LEU A 39 6.59 -8.64 -10.18
C LEU A 39 6.03 -8.80 -8.77
N VAL A 40 6.58 -9.74 -8.01
CA VAL A 40 6.45 -9.85 -6.55
C VAL A 40 7.76 -9.41 -5.93
N LEU A 41 7.71 -8.53 -4.94
CA LEU A 41 8.91 -8.04 -4.27
C LEU A 41 8.66 -7.66 -2.81
N ALA A 42 9.71 -7.74 -1.99
CA ALA A 42 9.69 -7.17 -0.65
C ALA A 42 9.74 -5.64 -0.72
N TYR A 43 8.77 -4.97 -0.09
CA TYR A 43 8.71 -3.52 -0.05
C TYR A 43 8.55 -3.01 1.38
N ARG A 44 9.40 -2.04 1.70
CA ARG A 44 9.39 -1.30 2.96
C ARG A 44 8.84 0.10 2.67
N PRO A 45 7.60 0.43 3.06
CA PRO A 45 6.99 1.75 2.85
C PRO A 45 7.51 2.80 3.86
N PHE A 46 8.81 2.78 4.14
CA PHE A 46 9.47 3.66 5.11
C PHE A 46 10.88 4.03 4.61
N PRO A 47 11.31 5.29 4.86
CA PRO A 47 12.60 5.78 4.36
C PRO A 47 13.80 5.09 5.03
N GLU A 48 13.66 4.68 6.30
CA GLU A 48 14.75 4.13 7.11
C GLU A 48 14.41 2.77 7.75
N LEU A 49 15.45 2.07 8.23
CA LEU A 49 15.27 0.88 9.08
C LEU A 49 15.01 1.35 10.52
N GLN A 50 13.82 1.04 11.02
CA GLN A 50 13.41 1.32 12.39
C GLN A 50 12.41 0.24 12.86
N PRO A 51 12.13 0.11 14.17
CA PRO A 51 11.35 -1.01 14.71
C PRO A 51 9.94 -1.23 14.12
N TYR A 52 9.32 -0.17 13.58
CA TYR A 52 8.02 -0.15 12.93
C TYR A 52 8.10 -0.20 11.39
N ALA A 53 9.29 -0.31 10.81
CA ALA A 53 9.50 -0.33 9.36
C ALA A 53 9.12 -1.68 8.75
N GLU A 54 7.84 -2.04 8.86
CA GLU A 54 7.25 -3.29 8.37
C GLU A 54 7.56 -3.47 6.88
N THR A 55 8.16 -4.60 6.53
CA THR A 55 8.40 -4.99 5.14
C THR A 55 7.47 -6.14 4.78
N GLY A 56 6.86 -6.07 3.60
CA GLY A 56 5.95 -7.11 3.12
C GLY A 56 5.86 -7.14 1.60
N PRO A 57 5.18 -8.13 1.03
CA PRO A 57 5.06 -8.27 -0.41
C PRO A 57 4.19 -7.14 -0.99
N ILE A 58 4.61 -6.61 -2.13
CA ILE A 58 3.75 -5.84 -3.04
C ILE A 58 3.83 -6.42 -4.45
N PHE A 59 2.85 -6.07 -5.27
CA PHE A 59 2.81 -6.45 -6.68
C PHE A 59 2.98 -5.22 -7.57
N LEU A 60 3.67 -5.38 -8.69
CA LEU A 60 3.85 -4.35 -9.71
C LEU A 60 3.61 -4.96 -11.09
N HIS A 61 3.05 -4.22 -12.04
CA HIS A 61 3.15 -4.62 -13.45
C HIS A 61 4.63 -4.82 -13.78
N ALA A 62 4.96 -5.90 -14.50
CA ALA A 62 6.34 -6.14 -14.91
C ALA A 62 6.76 -5.17 -16.01
N GLU A 63 5.81 -4.84 -16.88
CA GLU A 63 5.95 -3.75 -17.85
C GLU A 63 5.67 -2.39 -17.19
N ALA A 64 6.12 -1.31 -17.83
CA ALA A 64 5.89 0.03 -17.35
C ALA A 64 4.38 0.34 -17.32
N CYS A 65 3.93 0.96 -16.22
CA CYS A 65 2.60 1.51 -16.09
C CYS A 65 2.70 2.91 -15.49
N ASP A 66 1.70 3.75 -15.72
CA ASP A 66 1.68 5.10 -15.16
C ASP A 66 1.44 5.06 -13.65
N ARG A 67 2.18 5.90 -12.91
CA ARG A 67 1.92 6.10 -11.48
C ARG A 67 0.49 6.59 -11.30
N ALA A 68 -0.20 6.09 -10.28
CA ALA A 68 -1.48 6.66 -9.86
C ALA A 68 -1.34 8.17 -9.59
N ALA A 69 -2.31 8.94 -10.06
CA ALA A 69 -2.45 10.34 -9.67
C ALA A 69 -2.92 10.43 -8.21
N GLU A 70 -2.54 11.51 -7.53
CA GLU A 70 -3.14 11.89 -6.25
C GLU A 70 -4.66 12.07 -6.43
N SER A 71 -5.44 11.48 -5.53
CA SER A 71 -6.90 11.49 -5.61
C SER A 71 -7.52 11.32 -4.23
N GLU A 72 -8.69 11.93 -4.02
CA GLU A 72 -9.53 11.68 -2.85
C GLU A 72 -10.38 10.41 -2.98
N ALA A 73 -10.47 9.85 -4.19
CA ALA A 73 -11.19 8.60 -4.45
C ALA A 73 -10.41 7.40 -3.91
N LEU A 74 -11.15 6.39 -3.43
CA LEU A 74 -10.54 5.12 -3.06
C LEU A 74 -9.96 4.44 -4.31
N PRO A 75 -8.73 3.91 -4.24
CA PRO A 75 -8.14 3.22 -5.38
C PRO A 75 -8.82 1.89 -5.67
N GLU A 76 -8.80 1.49 -6.94
CA GLU A 76 -9.46 0.28 -7.46
C GLU A 76 -8.97 -1.00 -6.76
N ILE A 77 -7.71 -1.04 -6.32
CA ILE A 77 -7.13 -2.17 -5.59
C ILE A 77 -7.76 -2.46 -4.21
N LEU A 78 -8.67 -1.60 -3.71
CA LEU A 78 -9.34 -1.80 -2.43
C LEU A 78 -10.66 -2.57 -2.57
N GLU A 79 -10.60 -3.84 -3.00
CA GLU A 79 -11.79 -4.68 -3.27
C GLU A 79 -12.24 -5.54 -2.08
N SER A 80 -11.40 -5.71 -1.05
CA SER A 80 -11.78 -6.45 0.16
C SER A 80 -12.85 -5.68 0.95
N PRO A 81 -13.66 -6.35 1.79
CA PRO A 81 -14.69 -5.67 2.58
C PRO A 81 -14.14 -4.75 3.67
N ASP A 82 -12.91 -4.98 4.13
CA ASP A 82 -12.25 -4.18 5.17
C ASP A 82 -10.72 -4.16 5.01
N TYR A 83 -10.11 -3.14 5.61
CA TYR A 83 -8.68 -2.89 5.61
C TYR A 83 -8.23 -2.39 6.98
N ILE A 84 -6.95 -2.62 7.30
CA ILE A 84 -6.30 -1.93 8.42
C ILE A 84 -5.99 -0.51 7.98
N VAL A 85 -6.46 0.47 8.74
CA VAL A 85 -6.11 1.89 8.63
C VAL A 85 -5.31 2.26 9.86
N ARG A 86 -4.09 2.79 9.68
CA ARG A 86 -3.17 3.10 10.78
C ARG A 86 -2.43 4.41 10.56
N GLY A 87 -2.49 5.31 11.54
CA GLY A 87 -1.80 6.60 11.52
C GLY A 87 -0.35 6.50 11.99
N TYR A 88 0.51 7.27 11.34
CA TYR A 88 1.94 7.39 11.65
C TYR A 88 2.32 8.85 11.89
N GLY A 89 3.23 9.07 12.83
CA GLY A 89 3.81 10.38 13.12
C GLY A 89 4.90 10.79 12.14
N ARG A 90 5.50 11.97 12.37
CA ARG A 90 6.62 12.49 11.55
C ARG A 90 7.92 11.71 11.72
N ASP A 91 8.01 10.90 12.77
CA ASP A 91 9.12 10.01 13.08
C ASP A 91 8.88 8.57 12.59
N ASP A 92 7.89 8.38 11.71
CA ASP A 92 7.49 7.10 11.13
C ASP A 92 7.06 6.04 12.16
N ARG A 93 6.66 6.46 13.37
CA ARG A 93 6.10 5.57 14.40
C ARG A 93 4.59 5.55 14.37
N ILE A 94 4.02 4.42 14.80
CA ILE A 94 2.57 4.29 14.96
C ILE A 94 2.10 5.24 16.05
N VAL A 95 1.13 6.10 15.73
CA VAL A 95 0.38 6.85 16.75
C VAL A 95 -0.63 5.88 17.37
N TYR A 96 -0.34 5.39 18.58
CA TYR A 96 -1.19 4.39 19.24
C TYR A 96 -2.62 4.92 19.44
N GLY A 97 -3.62 4.05 19.23
CA GLY A 97 -5.04 4.42 19.20
C GLY A 97 -5.55 4.85 17.81
N SER A 98 -4.67 5.12 16.84
CA SER A 98 -5.09 5.43 15.47
C SER A 98 -5.51 4.19 14.66
N GLY A 99 -4.90 3.03 14.95
CA GLY A 99 -5.09 1.79 14.21
C GLY A 99 -6.47 1.17 14.37
N GLY A 100 -7.06 0.69 13.27
CA GLY A 100 -8.31 -0.08 13.30
C GLY A 100 -8.55 -0.89 12.02
N VAL A 101 -9.42 -1.90 12.09
CA VAL A 101 -9.97 -2.60 10.93
C VAL A 101 -11.25 -1.88 10.52
N ILE A 102 -11.25 -1.32 9.32
CA ILE A 102 -12.26 -0.38 8.82
C ILE A 102 -12.89 -0.95 7.56
N SER A 103 -14.22 -0.93 7.49
CA SER A 103 -14.95 -1.29 6.28
C SER A 103 -14.51 -0.39 5.12
N THR A 104 -14.41 -0.94 3.91
CA THR A 104 -13.86 -0.22 2.76
C THR A 104 -14.58 1.10 2.47
N GLY A 105 -15.92 1.12 2.59
CA GLY A 105 -16.72 2.34 2.42
C GLY A 105 -16.44 3.44 3.46
N ASP A 106 -15.90 3.09 4.63
CA ASP A 106 -15.65 4.01 5.74
C ASP A 106 -14.21 4.55 5.77
N ILE A 107 -13.31 4.04 4.91
CA ILE A 107 -11.88 4.38 4.92
C ILE A 107 -11.67 5.89 4.78
N THR A 108 -12.35 6.54 3.82
CA THR A 108 -12.20 7.99 3.59
C THR A 108 -12.64 8.81 4.80
N GLY A 109 -13.74 8.42 5.44
CA GLY A 109 -14.23 9.08 6.66
C GLY A 109 -13.25 8.91 7.82
N ARG A 110 -12.78 7.68 8.06
CA ARG A 110 -11.79 7.39 9.09
C ARG A 110 -10.48 8.14 8.85
N ALA A 111 -10.01 8.21 7.61
CA ALA A 111 -8.79 8.92 7.27
C ALA A 111 -8.91 10.41 7.56
N LYS A 112 -10.05 11.05 7.22
CA LYS A 112 -10.32 12.45 7.55
C LYS A 112 -10.25 12.70 9.05
N THR A 113 -10.95 11.91 9.87
CA THR A 113 -10.91 12.04 11.34
C THR A 113 -9.52 11.85 11.92
N LEU A 114 -8.75 10.86 11.44
CA LEU A 114 -7.38 10.65 11.91
C LEU A 114 -6.47 11.83 11.54
N LEU A 115 -6.63 12.36 10.34
CA LEU A 115 -5.92 13.56 9.90
C LEU A 115 -6.46 14.85 10.55
N GLU A 116 -7.37 14.83 11.50
CA GLU A 116 -7.63 16.03 12.33
C GLU A 116 -6.57 16.22 13.42
N SER A 117 -5.87 15.16 13.81
CA SER A 117 -4.80 15.22 14.82
C SER A 117 -3.44 15.59 14.20
N ASP A 118 -2.78 16.63 14.73
CA ASP A 118 -1.45 17.06 14.30
C ASP A 118 -0.32 16.04 14.61
N GLU A 119 -0.61 15.05 15.46
CA GLU A 119 0.30 13.94 15.75
C GLU A 119 0.40 12.97 14.56
N ILE A 120 -0.64 12.89 13.72
CA ILE A 120 -0.69 12.00 12.56
C ILE A 120 -0.22 12.77 11.32
N ALA A 121 0.96 12.39 10.83
CA ALA A 121 1.56 12.93 9.61
C ALA A 121 0.98 12.29 8.35
N TYR A 122 0.78 10.97 8.36
CA TYR A 122 0.21 10.22 7.25
C TYR A 122 -0.44 8.92 7.74
N ILE A 123 -1.18 8.25 6.86
CA ILE A 123 -1.89 7.00 7.18
C ILE A 123 -1.47 5.91 6.20
N HIS A 124 -1.25 4.70 6.68
CA HIS A 124 -1.15 3.52 5.82
C HIS A 124 -2.47 2.75 5.79
N VAL A 125 -2.84 2.31 4.59
CA VAL A 125 -3.87 1.29 4.36
C VAL A 125 -3.16 -0.04 4.11
N ARG A 126 -3.57 -1.07 4.84
CA ARG A 126 -3.02 -2.44 4.75
C ARG A 126 -4.14 -3.46 4.66
N SER A 127 -3.91 -4.62 4.04
CA SER A 127 -4.92 -5.69 4.03
C SER A 127 -5.21 -6.17 5.45
N ALA A 128 -6.49 -6.33 5.80
CA ALA A 128 -6.84 -6.71 7.17
C ALA A 128 -6.40 -8.13 7.55
N ARG A 129 -6.40 -9.05 6.59
CA ARG A 129 -6.08 -10.47 6.83
C ARG A 129 -4.58 -10.76 6.80
N ASN A 130 -3.82 -10.02 5.99
CA ASN A 130 -2.42 -10.34 5.68
C ASN A 130 -1.44 -9.20 6.00
N ASN A 131 -1.93 -8.03 6.46
CA ASN A 131 -1.11 -6.84 6.79
C ASN A 131 -0.28 -6.27 5.62
N CYS A 132 -0.51 -6.74 4.39
CA CYS A 132 0.19 -6.27 3.19
C CYS A 132 -0.13 -4.80 2.92
N TYR A 133 0.89 -4.02 2.60
CA TYR A 133 0.75 -2.59 2.33
C TYR A 133 0.01 -2.32 1.01
N GLN A 134 -1.00 -1.44 1.04
CA GLN A 134 -1.82 -1.10 -0.12
C GLN A 134 -1.54 0.31 -0.63
N CYS A 135 -1.67 1.32 0.22
CA CYS A 135 -1.41 2.71 -0.14
C CYS A 135 -1.13 3.57 1.10
N ARG A 136 -0.69 4.81 0.85
CA ARG A 136 -0.53 5.85 1.87
C ARG A 136 -1.51 6.97 1.55
N ILE A 137 -2.20 7.44 2.59
CA ILE A 137 -3.08 8.61 2.53
C ILE A 137 -2.31 9.76 3.19
N GLU A 138 -2.27 10.90 2.50
CA GLU A 138 -1.63 12.12 2.96
C GLU A 138 -2.67 13.24 3.11
N ARG A 139 -2.27 14.30 3.81
CA ARG A 139 -3.04 15.55 3.79
C ARG A 139 -2.88 16.21 2.41
N ALA A 140 -3.95 16.87 1.96
CA ALA A 140 -3.91 17.72 0.77
C ALA A 140 -3.03 18.97 1.01
#